data_AF-A0A521XT77-F1
#
_entry.id   AF-A0A521XT77-F1
#
_cell.length_a   1.000
_cell.length_b   1.000
_cell.length_c   1.000
_cell.angle_alpha   90.00
_cell.angle_beta   90.00
_cell.angle_gamma   90.00
#
_symmetry.space_group_name_H-M   'P 1'
#
loop_
_entity.id
_entity.type
_entity.pdbx_description
1 polymer ?
#
loop_
_entity_poly.entity_id
_entity_poly.type
_entity_poly.pdbx_seq_one_letter_code
_entity_poly.pdbx_strand_id
1 'polypeptide(L)' 'MLSVRLNAKTYAAGFSRRYGFAISGSEFVEAGIAHVPMQRDLATAPG' A
#
# COMPACT_ATOMS: atom_id res chain seq x y z
N MET A 1 1.09 -5.12 16.78
CA MET A 1 0.26 -5.13 15.57
C MET A 1 1.20 -5.30 14.38
N LEU A 2 0.95 -6.27 13.49
CA LEU A 2 1.83 -6.53 12.34
C LEU A 2 1.31 -5.75 11.14
N SER A 3 2.20 -5.18 10.33
CA SER A 3 1.79 -4.40 9.16
C SER A 3 2.54 -4.84 7.91
N VAL A 4 1.83 -4.90 6.78
CA VAL A 4 2.41 -5.13 5.45
C VAL A 4 2.55 -3.80 4.73
N ARG A 5 3.72 -3.54 4.14
CA ARG A 5 4.00 -2.36 3.32
C ARG A 5 4.13 -2.75 1.85
N LEU A 6 3.66 -1.87 0.98
CA LEU A 6 3.68 -2.03 -0.47
C LEU A 6 3.93 -0.67 -1.12
N ASN A 7 4.89 -0.59 -2.04
CA ASN A 7 5.03 0.55 -2.93
C ASN A 7 4.23 0.28 -4.20
N ALA A 8 2.99 0.78 -4.26
CA ALA A 8 2.12 0.54 -5.39
C ALA A 8 2.38 1.58 -6.48
N LYS A 9 2.33 1.20 -7.76
CA LYS A 9 2.24 2.19 -8.84
C LYS A 9 1.03 3.08 -8.63
N THR A 10 1.17 4.40 -8.73
CA THR A 10 0.09 5.35 -8.40
C THR A 10 -1.19 5.05 -9.16
N TYR A 11 -1.09 4.78 -10.47
CA TYR A 11 -2.24 4.46 -11.31
C TYR A 11 -2.93 3.14 -10.91
N ALA A 12 -2.25 2.27 -10.17
CA ALA A 12 -2.77 0.99 -9.69
C ALA A 12 -3.14 1.02 -8.19
N ALA A 13 -2.98 2.15 -7.49
CA ALA A 13 -3.26 2.25 -6.05
C ALA A 13 -4.71 1.88 -5.70
N GLY A 14 -5.65 2.17 -6.60
CA GLY A 14 -7.06 1.77 -6.46
C GLY A 14 -7.26 0.25 -6.37
N PHE A 15 -6.41 -0.54 -7.02
CA PHE A 15 -6.43 -2.01 -6.91
C PHE A 15 -5.97 -2.47 -5.53
N SER A 16 -4.82 -1.98 -5.06
CA SER A 16 -4.29 -2.30 -3.72
C SER A 16 -5.27 -1.92 -2.61
N ARG A 17 -6.01 -0.81 -2.78
CA ARG A 17 -7.04 -0.37 -1.84
C ARG A 17 -8.17 -1.40 -1.65
N ARG A 18 -8.51 -2.18 -2.68
CA ARG A 18 -9.49 -3.27 -2.58
C ARG A 18 -9.05 -4.41 -1.66
N TYR A 19 -7.74 -4.53 -1.41
CA TYR A 19 -7.17 -5.52 -0.47
C TYR A 19 -6.93 -4.95 0.93
N GLY A 20 -7.43 -3.75 1.23
CA GLY A 20 -7.31 -3.12 2.54
C GLY A 20 -6.02 -2.32 2.76
N PHE A 21 -5.24 -2.06 1.71
CA PHE A 21 -4.10 -1.13 1.81
C PHE A 21 -4.58 0.32 1.78
N ALA A 22 -3.98 1.15 2.64
CA ALA A 22 -4.16 2.60 2.66
C ALA A 22 -2.87 3.32 2.30
N ILE A 23 -2.96 4.50 1.68
CA ILE A 23 -1.80 5.35 1.41
C ILE A 23 -1.16 5.75 2.75
N SER A 24 0.16 5.56 2.86
CA SER A 24 0.93 5.78 4.09
C SER A 24 1.94 6.92 3.96
N GLY A 25 2.01 7.60 2.82
CA GLY A 25 2.98 8.66 2.57
C GLY A 25 2.85 9.26 1.17
N SER A 26 3.79 10.14 0.84
CA SER A 26 3.81 10.88 -0.42
C SER A 26 4.19 10.01 -1.62
N GLU A 27 3.68 10.39 -2.79
CA GLU A 27 4.11 9.82 -4.06
C GLU A 27 5.61 10.07 -4.32
N PHE A 28 6.25 9.11 -4.99
CA PHE A 28 7.63 9.18 -5.45
C PHE A 28 7.80 8.50 -6.81
N VAL A 29 8.88 8.81 -7.51
CA VAL A 29 9.20 8.20 -8.81
C VAL A 29 10.26 7.13 -8.64
N GLU A 30 10.00 5.92 -9.14
CA GLU A 30 10.93 4.80 -9.16
C GLU A 30 11.02 4.27 -10.60
N ALA A 31 12.24 4.24 -11.16
CA ALA A 31 12.50 3.84 -12.55
C ALA A 31 11.59 4.56 -13.60
N GLY A 32 11.30 5.85 -13.35
CA GLY A 32 10.43 6.65 -14.23
C GLY A 32 8.92 6.39 -14.06
N ILE A 33 8.51 5.59 -13.09
CA ILE A 33 7.10 5.27 -12.81
C ILE A 33 6.72 5.88 -11.46
N ALA A 34 5.58 6.57 -11.42
CA ALA A 34 5.02 7.11 -10.18
C ALA A 34 4.50 5.97 -9.27
N HIS A 35 4.93 5.99 -8.01
CA HIS A 35 4.55 5.06 -6.97
C HIS A 35 4.08 5.80 -5.73
N VAL A 36 3.19 5.17 -4.95
CA VAL A 36 2.74 5.65 -3.66
C VAL A 36 2.96 4.56 -2.61
N PRO A 37 3.55 4.88 -1.44
CA PRO A 37 3.69 3.92 -0.37
C PRO A 37 2.32 3.65 0.25
N MET A 38 2.02 2.37 0.45
CA MET A 38 0.77 1.90 1.05
C MET A 38 1.06 0.92 2.19
N GLN A 39 0.19 0.90 3.19
CA GLN A 39 0.28 0.02 4.35
C GLN A 39 -1.08 -0.63 4.62
N ARG A 40 -1.04 -1.90 5.03
CA ARG A 40 -2.19 -2.62 5.57
C ARG A 40 -1.82 -3.16 6.94
N ASP A 41 -2.67 -2.90 7.92
CA ASP A 41 -2.54 -3.51 9.23
C ASP A 41 -3.12 -4.93 9.22
N LEU A 42 -2.41 -5.88 9.83
CA LEU A 42 -2.85 -7.25 9.99
C LEU A 42 -3.48 -7.39 11.37
N ALA A 43 -4.80 -7.53 11.39
CA ALA A 43 -5.46 -8.08 12.55
C ALA A 43 -4.99 -9.52 12.76
N THR A 44 -4.65 -9.87 14.00
CA THR A 44 -4.59 -11.28 14.38
C THR A 44 -5.98 -11.86 14.16
N ALA A 45 -6.10 -12.86 13.27
CA ALA A 45 -7.35 -13.59 13.13
C ALA A 45 -7.74 -14.16 14.51
N PRO A 46 -8.97 -13.96 15.01
CA PRO A 46 -9.43 -14.72 16.16
C PRO A 46 -9.39 -16.20 15.76
N GLY A 47 -8.73 -17.01 16.59
CA GLY A 47 -8.61 -18.46 16.40
C GLY A 47 -9.94 -19.18 16.53
#